data_AF-A0AAV4K3G9-F1
#
_entry.id   AF-A0AAV4K3G9-F1
#
_cell.length_a   1.000
_cell.length_b   1.000
_cell.length_c   1.000
_cell.angle_alpha   90.00
_cell.angle_beta   90.00
_cell.angle_gamma   90.00
#
_symmetry.space_group_name_H-M   'P 1'
#
loop_
_entity.id
_entity.type
_entity.pdbx_description
1 polymer ?
#
loop_
_entity_poly.entity_id
_entity_poly.type
_entity_poly.pdbx_seq_one_letter_code
_entity_poly.pdbx_strand_id
1 'polypeptide(L)'
;MEMKRCCSCGEEKAHSEFYLNRGRPSGSCKACRAKQDKARKAAKSGPRKVARKEKLVLAEKGLKRCGDCKAIRPKTTEFFGRSTRSEDGWLHMCKACESAYRAALWAKNREKNLAQQAQARRDAGVPERKPAQSTEERNRKARERERQRRLDPAKGEELRRMQRERFKSNREVLLQRQRDYNRRNPEKIREQNARSRARRLQVEGEYTGSDLKRILIAQDFKCFYCGDVVKNASRAWHADHFIPVARGGTNHPDNIVIACADCNLSKGKKLPWEWRPERFPPPTERFTP
;
A
#
# COMPACT_ATOMS: atom_id res chain seq x y z
N MET A 1 -14.94 34.59 -73.06
CA MET A 1 -15.01 34.92 -71.61
C MET A 1 -14.72 33.64 -70.84
N GLU A 2 -13.75 33.66 -69.92
CA GLU A 2 -13.38 32.48 -69.14
C GLU A 2 -14.51 32.14 -68.14
N MET A 3 -15.14 30.98 -68.33
CA MET A 3 -16.27 30.51 -67.51
C MET A 3 -15.81 29.43 -66.54
N LYS A 4 -16.41 29.42 -65.34
CA LYS A 4 -16.07 28.51 -64.26
C LYS A 4 -17.33 27.93 -63.64
N ARG A 5 -17.33 26.62 -63.41
CA ARG A 5 -18.46 25.92 -62.77
C ARG A 5 -18.42 26.07 -61.26
N CYS A 6 -19.53 26.50 -60.66
CA CYS A 6 -19.67 26.62 -59.22
C CYS A 6 -19.85 25.24 -58.56
N CYS A 7 -19.01 24.92 -57.57
CA CYS A 7 -19.11 23.63 -56.86
C CYS A 7 -20.30 23.53 -55.88
N SER A 8 -21.03 24.62 -55.65
CA SER A 8 -22.14 24.66 -54.70
C SER A 8 -23.53 24.68 -55.36
N CYS A 9 -23.67 25.35 -56.51
CA CYS A 9 -24.94 25.35 -57.27
C CYS A 9 -24.85 24.64 -58.63
N GLY A 10 -23.66 24.21 -59.06
CA GLY A 10 -23.48 23.47 -60.32
C GLY A 10 -23.52 24.30 -61.60
N GLU A 11 -23.88 25.58 -61.52
CA GLU A 11 -23.99 26.50 -62.67
C GLU A 11 -22.61 26.98 -63.17
N GLU A 12 -22.48 27.16 -64.49
CA GLU A 12 -21.33 27.81 -65.13
C GLU A 12 -21.50 29.33 -65.12
N LYS A 13 -20.52 30.05 -64.57
CA LYS A 13 -20.57 31.52 -64.42
C LYS A 13 -19.25 32.14 -64.84
N ALA A 14 -19.30 33.42 -65.21
CA ALA A 14 -18.09 34.18 -65.53
C ALA A 14 -17.12 34.17 -64.35
N HIS A 15 -15.81 34.18 -64.62
CA HIS A 15 -14.80 34.16 -63.56
C HIS A 15 -14.94 35.33 -62.56
N SER A 16 -15.49 36.47 -62.99
CA SER A 16 -15.82 37.63 -62.14
C SER A 16 -16.85 37.34 -61.04
N GLU A 17 -17.67 36.29 -61.19
CA GLU A 17 -18.66 35.85 -60.21
C GLU A 17 -18.03 35.00 -59.07
N PHE A 18 -16.71 34.82 -59.09
CA PHE A 18 -15.93 34.12 -58.06
C PHE A 18 -14.98 35.08 -57.34
N TYR A 19 -14.49 34.69 -56.16
CA TYR A 19 -13.45 35.45 -55.46
C TYR A 19 -12.07 35.18 -56.09
N LEU A 20 -11.18 36.18 -56.09
CA LEU A 20 -9.87 36.22 -56.78
C LEU A 20 -8.80 35.21 -56.29
N ASN A 21 -9.19 34.10 -55.66
CA ASN A 21 -8.24 33.11 -55.14
C ASN A 21 -7.80 32.15 -56.25
N ARG A 22 -6.62 32.44 -56.82
CA ARG A 22 -6.06 31.87 -58.08
C ARG A 22 -5.62 30.40 -58.02
N GLY A 23 -5.72 29.72 -56.88
CA GLY A 23 -5.13 28.39 -56.69
C GLY A 23 -6.05 27.17 -56.78
N ARG A 24 -7.36 27.32 -57.08
CA ARG A 24 -8.29 26.16 -57.12
C ARG A 24 -9.09 26.07 -58.42
N PRO A 25 -9.11 24.88 -59.08
CA PRO A 25 -9.84 24.66 -60.34
C PRO A 25 -11.35 24.90 -60.20
N SER A 26 -11.91 24.68 -59.01
CA SER A 26 -13.32 24.90 -58.68
C SER A 26 -13.48 25.79 -57.44
N GLY A 27 -14.58 26.53 -57.37
CA GLY A 27 -14.90 27.43 -56.27
C GLY A 27 -16.40 27.65 -56.14
N SER A 28 -16.85 28.18 -55.01
CA SER A 28 -18.24 28.65 -54.87
C SER A 28 -18.34 30.06 -55.45
N CYS A 29 -19.40 30.32 -56.23
CA CYS A 29 -19.70 31.68 -56.68
C CYS A 29 -20.01 32.58 -55.47
N LYS A 30 -19.82 33.90 -55.63
CA LYS A 30 -20.05 34.90 -54.59
C LYS A 30 -21.40 34.73 -53.90
N ALA A 31 -22.46 34.47 -54.67
CA ALA A 31 -23.81 34.24 -54.13
C ALA A 31 -23.90 32.98 -53.25
N CYS A 32 -23.35 31.84 -53.70
CA CYS A 32 -23.34 30.61 -52.91
C CYS A 32 -22.49 30.76 -51.65
N ARG A 33 -21.34 31.43 -51.76
CA ARG A 33 -20.48 31.71 -50.61
C ARG A 33 -21.16 32.62 -49.59
N ALA A 34 -21.89 33.64 -50.04
CA ALA A 34 -22.67 34.50 -49.15
C ALA A 34 -23.78 33.74 -48.41
N LYS A 35 -24.48 32.81 -49.09
CA LYS A 35 -25.46 31.91 -48.44
C LYS A 35 -24.79 31.02 -47.39
N GLN A 36 -23.65 30.41 -47.73
CA GLN A 36 -22.85 29.61 -46.79
C GLN A 36 -22.35 30.43 -45.60
N ASP A 37 -21.91 31.67 -45.83
CA ASP A 37 -21.43 32.56 -44.77
C ASP A 37 -22.57 33.01 -43.84
N LYS A 38 -23.77 33.29 -44.36
CA LYS A 38 -24.98 33.56 -43.56
C LYS A 38 -25.34 32.34 -42.70
N ALA A 39 -25.39 31.13 -43.29
CA ALA A 39 -25.64 29.89 -42.55
C ALA A 39 -24.57 29.63 -41.47
N ARG A 40 -23.28 29.86 -41.78
CA ARG A 40 -22.18 29.73 -40.82
C ARG A 40 -22.27 30.74 -39.68
N LYS A 41 -22.71 31.98 -39.95
CA LYS A 41 -22.94 33.00 -38.92
C LYS A 41 -24.12 32.64 -38.02
N ALA A 42 -25.21 32.12 -38.58
CA ALA A 42 -26.35 31.61 -37.82
C ALA A 42 -25.97 30.41 -36.93
N ALA A 43 -25.18 29.45 -37.42
CA ALA A 43 -24.72 28.31 -36.62
C ALA A 43 -23.79 28.69 -35.45
N LYS A 44 -23.16 29.87 -35.48
CA LYS A 44 -22.26 30.36 -34.43
C LYS A 44 -22.98 31.01 -33.24
N SER A 45 -24.29 31.27 -33.30
CA SER A 45 -24.99 32.09 -32.31
C SER A 45 -25.51 31.34 -31.06
N GLY A 46 -25.52 30.00 -31.04
CA GLY A 46 -26.09 29.21 -29.93
C GLY A 46 -25.05 28.61 -28.95
N PRO A 47 -24.76 27.30 -29.04
CA PRO A 47 -24.08 26.52 -27.98
C PRO A 47 -22.64 26.96 -27.66
N ARG A 48 -21.92 27.54 -28.63
CA ARG A 48 -20.54 28.04 -28.42
C ARG A 48 -20.48 29.28 -27.52
N LYS A 49 -21.51 30.14 -27.53
CA LYS A 49 -21.54 31.33 -26.67
C LYS A 49 -21.78 30.95 -25.20
N VAL A 50 -22.65 29.96 -24.96
CA VAL A 50 -22.97 29.45 -23.61
C VAL A 50 -21.74 28.80 -22.97
N ALA A 51 -21.05 27.92 -23.70
CA ALA A 51 -19.83 27.27 -23.21
C ALA A 51 -18.69 28.26 -22.91
N ARG A 52 -18.59 29.37 -23.66
CA ARG A 52 -17.60 30.43 -23.40
C ARG A 52 -17.92 31.19 -22.12
N LYS A 53 -19.19 31.50 -21.86
CA LYS A 53 -19.63 32.18 -20.63
C LYS A 53 -19.39 31.31 -19.40
N GLU A 54 -19.71 30.02 -19.47
CA GLU A 54 -19.45 29.07 -18.40
C GLU A 54 -17.95 28.93 -18.08
N LYS A 55 -17.10 28.85 -19.13
CA LYS A 55 -15.64 28.77 -18.95
C LYS A 55 -15.07 29.99 -18.22
N LEU A 56 -15.59 31.18 -18.50
CA LEU A 56 -15.19 32.43 -17.81
C LEU A 56 -15.58 32.38 -16.33
N VAL A 57 -16.83 32.01 -16.03
CA VAL A 57 -17.34 31.89 -14.65
C VAL A 57 -16.54 30.86 -13.84
N LEU A 58 -16.20 29.72 -14.44
CA LEU A 58 -15.36 28.72 -13.78
C LEU A 58 -13.94 29.24 -13.55
N ALA A 59 -13.37 29.96 -14.51
CA ALA A 59 -12.03 30.53 -14.37
C ALA A 59 -11.94 31.57 -13.25
N GLU A 60 -12.94 32.45 -13.13
CA GLU A 60 -13.05 33.43 -12.03
C GLU A 60 -13.10 32.75 -10.65
N LYS A 61 -13.79 31.60 -10.56
CA LYS A 61 -13.87 30.80 -9.33
C LYS A 61 -12.65 29.90 -9.09
N GLY A 62 -11.61 29.99 -9.92
CA GLY A 62 -10.44 29.10 -9.82
C GLY A 62 -10.75 27.63 -10.12
N LEU A 63 -11.85 27.34 -10.83
CA LEU A 63 -12.30 26.00 -11.20
C LEU A 63 -12.04 25.71 -12.68
N LYS A 64 -11.87 24.44 -13.02
CA LYS A 64 -11.72 23.98 -14.39
C LYS A 64 -12.48 22.68 -14.61
N ARG A 65 -13.11 22.59 -15.78
CA ARG A 65 -13.79 21.38 -16.25
C ARG A 65 -12.79 20.49 -16.97
N CYS A 66 -12.70 19.22 -16.57
CA CYS A 66 -11.90 18.22 -17.27
C CYS A 66 -12.44 17.95 -18.68
N GLY A 67 -11.56 17.92 -19.67
CA GLY A 67 -11.91 17.61 -21.06
C GLY A 67 -12.45 16.20 -21.28
N ASP A 68 -12.05 15.24 -20.45
CA ASP A 68 -12.45 13.83 -20.59
C ASP A 68 -13.66 13.51 -19.72
N CYS A 69 -13.48 13.43 -18.39
CA CYS A 69 -14.53 13.04 -17.47
C CYS A 69 -15.57 14.14 -17.17
N LYS A 70 -15.38 15.34 -17.71
CA LYS A 70 -16.26 16.51 -17.55
C LYS A 70 -16.45 17.01 -16.10
N ALA A 71 -15.79 16.41 -15.11
CA ALA A 71 -15.82 16.87 -13.73
C ALA A 71 -15.23 18.28 -13.59
N ILE A 72 -15.83 19.09 -12.71
CA ILE A 72 -15.33 20.42 -12.35
C ILE A 72 -14.49 20.27 -11.09
N ARG A 73 -13.24 20.73 -11.13
CA ARG A 73 -12.28 20.64 -10.02
C ARG A 73 -11.50 21.95 -9.86
N PRO A 74 -10.92 22.22 -8.69
CA PRO A 74 -10.01 23.36 -8.50
C PRO A 74 -8.82 23.32 -9.48
N LYS A 75 -8.41 24.50 -9.98
CA LYS A 75 -7.19 24.73 -10.77
C LYS A 75 -5.95 24.69 -9.88
N THR A 76 -5.73 23.56 -9.24
CA THR A 76 -4.56 23.32 -8.40
C THR A 76 -3.72 22.18 -8.96
N THR A 77 -2.46 22.13 -8.54
CA THR A 77 -1.54 21.04 -8.87
C THR A 77 -1.99 19.69 -8.33
N GLU A 78 -2.96 19.64 -7.42
CA GLU A 78 -3.57 18.41 -6.94
C GLU A 78 -4.45 17.76 -8.02
N PHE A 79 -5.23 18.56 -8.75
CA PHE A 79 -6.22 18.05 -9.72
C PHE A 79 -5.78 18.14 -11.18
N PHE A 80 -4.95 19.12 -11.55
CA PHE A 80 -4.51 19.34 -12.94
C PHE A 80 -2.98 19.46 -13.02
N GLY A 81 -2.40 18.93 -14.09
CA GLY A 81 -0.98 19.17 -14.41
C GLY A 81 -0.76 20.53 -15.07
N ARG A 82 0.46 21.05 -15.00
CA ARG A 82 0.87 22.29 -15.69
C ARG A 82 1.07 22.04 -17.19
N SER A 83 0.78 23.05 -18.01
CA SER A 83 1.03 23.00 -19.45
C SER A 83 1.55 24.33 -19.94
N THR A 84 2.67 24.31 -20.66
CA THR A 84 3.24 25.50 -21.33
C THR A 84 2.51 25.85 -22.63
N ARG A 85 1.68 24.96 -23.14
CA ARG A 85 0.92 25.13 -24.39
C ARG A 85 -0.51 25.60 -24.18
N SER A 86 -1.02 25.54 -22.95
CA SER A 86 -2.36 26.01 -22.62
C SER A 86 -2.34 27.48 -22.27
N GLU A 87 -3.30 28.24 -22.80
CA GLU A 87 -3.51 29.66 -22.48
C GLU A 87 -3.65 29.91 -20.97
N ASP A 88 -4.30 28.99 -20.24
CA ASP A 88 -4.48 29.11 -18.79
C ASP A 88 -3.37 28.45 -17.98
N GLY A 89 -2.33 27.90 -18.62
CA GLY A 89 -1.20 27.25 -17.95
C GLY A 89 -1.50 25.85 -17.37
N TRP A 90 -2.70 25.30 -17.59
CA TRP A 90 -3.15 24.02 -17.05
C TRP A 90 -3.52 23.03 -18.16
N LEU A 91 -3.24 21.75 -17.94
CA LEU A 91 -3.71 20.67 -18.80
C LEU A 91 -5.24 20.68 -18.88
N HIS A 92 -5.77 20.39 -20.08
CA HIS A 92 -7.21 20.38 -20.31
C HIS A 92 -7.94 19.23 -19.59
N MET A 93 -7.23 18.19 -19.17
CA MET A 93 -7.74 17.03 -18.45
C MET A 93 -7.16 16.96 -17.03
N CYS A 94 -7.91 16.35 -16.11
CA CYS A 94 -7.45 16.15 -14.73
C CYS A 94 -6.36 15.08 -14.65
N LYS A 95 -5.58 15.08 -13.56
CA LYS A 95 -4.48 14.13 -13.34
C LYS A 95 -4.90 12.67 -13.37
N ALA A 96 -6.12 12.35 -12.91
CA ALA A 96 -6.65 10.98 -12.97
C ALA A 96 -6.84 10.54 -14.43
N CYS A 97 -7.47 11.37 -15.26
CA CYS A 97 -7.63 11.11 -16.69
C CYS A 97 -6.28 11.10 -17.42
N GLU A 98 -5.38 12.02 -17.08
CA GLU A 98 -4.02 12.06 -17.63
C GLU A 98 -3.24 10.77 -17.31
N SER A 99 -3.32 10.29 -16.06
CA SER A 99 -2.68 9.05 -15.63
C SER A 99 -3.24 7.84 -16.38
N ALA A 100 -4.56 7.74 -16.50
CA ALA A 100 -5.21 6.68 -17.26
C ALA A 100 -4.81 6.70 -18.75
N TYR A 101 -4.79 7.89 -19.37
CA TYR A 101 -4.34 8.07 -20.73
C TYR A 101 -2.88 7.64 -20.92
N ARG A 102 -1.98 8.09 -20.03
CA ARG A 102 -0.55 7.72 -20.07
C ARG A 102 -0.35 6.21 -19.87
N ALA A 103 -1.09 5.58 -18.97
CA ALA A 103 -1.05 4.13 -18.76
C ALA A 103 -1.49 3.37 -20.01
N ALA A 104 -2.59 3.77 -20.64
CA ALA A 104 -3.06 3.18 -21.88
C ALA A 104 -2.05 3.36 -23.04
N LEU A 105 -1.44 4.54 -23.14
CA LEU A 105 -0.39 4.81 -24.13
C LEU A 105 0.86 3.97 -23.88
N TRP A 106 1.27 3.81 -22.63
CA TRP A 106 2.40 2.96 -22.26
C TRP A 106 2.12 1.49 -22.58
N ALA A 107 0.91 1.00 -22.31
CA ALA A 107 0.50 -0.37 -22.63
C ALA A 107 0.53 -0.65 -24.14
N LYS A 108 0.01 0.28 -24.96
CA LYS A 108 0.07 0.18 -26.43
C LYS A 108 1.50 0.14 -26.97
N ASN A 109 2.40 0.91 -26.35
CA ASN A 109 3.80 1.02 -26.77
C ASN A 109 4.76 0.21 -25.88
N ARG A 110 4.26 -0.81 -25.17
CA ARG A 110 5.00 -1.47 -24.09
C ARG A 110 6.32 -2.05 -24.56
N GLU A 111 6.31 -2.81 -25.65
CA GLU A 111 7.51 -3.45 -26.21
C GLU A 111 8.56 -2.41 -26.62
N LYS A 112 8.13 -1.36 -27.33
CA LYS A 112 9.00 -0.26 -27.74
C LYS A 112 9.61 0.46 -26.53
N ASN A 113 8.81 0.76 -25.51
CA ASN A 113 9.28 1.42 -24.29
C ASN A 113 10.28 0.55 -23.52
N LEU A 114 10.03 -0.75 -23.42
CA LEU A 114 10.94 -1.71 -22.77
C LEU A 114 12.25 -1.84 -23.53
N ALA A 115 12.20 -1.92 -24.86
CA ALA A 115 13.40 -1.94 -25.70
C ALA A 115 14.25 -0.68 -25.53
N GLN A 116 13.62 0.50 -25.52
CA GLN A 116 14.29 1.77 -25.26
C GLN A 116 14.92 1.82 -23.86
N GLN A 117 14.21 1.34 -22.82
CA GLN A 117 14.78 1.25 -21.47
C GLN A 117 15.95 0.27 -21.38
N ALA A 118 15.87 -0.88 -22.05
CA ALA A 118 16.96 -1.85 -22.10
C ALA A 118 18.19 -1.26 -22.79
N GLN A 119 18.00 -0.52 -23.89
CA GLN A 119 19.09 0.17 -24.58
C GLN A 119 19.72 1.25 -23.70
N ALA A 120 18.92 2.12 -23.07
CA ALA A 120 19.43 3.16 -22.18
C ALA A 120 20.24 2.58 -21.01
N ARG A 121 19.84 1.41 -20.48
CA ARG A 121 20.62 0.71 -19.45
C ARG A 121 21.96 0.17 -19.96
N ARG A 122 22.01 -0.31 -21.20
CA ARG A 122 23.26 -0.73 -21.86
C ARG A 122 24.18 0.47 -22.07
N ASP A 123 23.65 1.57 -22.59
CA ASP A 123 24.40 2.80 -22.85
C ASP A 123 24.97 3.41 -21.55
N ALA A 124 24.22 3.29 -20.44
CA ALA A 124 24.66 3.71 -19.11
C ALA A 124 25.64 2.72 -18.43
N GLY A 125 26.03 1.62 -19.10
CA GLY A 125 26.94 0.62 -18.55
C GLY A 125 26.41 -0.12 -17.32
N VAL A 126 25.08 -0.11 -17.09
CA VAL A 126 24.49 -0.76 -15.92
C VAL A 126 24.52 -2.28 -16.15
N PRO A 127 25.26 -3.04 -15.31
CA PRO A 127 25.37 -4.48 -15.51
C PRO A 127 24.01 -5.16 -15.41
N GLU A 128 23.84 -6.18 -16.24
CA GLU A 128 22.61 -6.95 -16.26
C GLU A 128 22.43 -7.67 -14.91
N ARG A 129 21.22 -7.58 -14.36
CA ARG A 129 20.94 -8.16 -13.05
C ARG A 129 20.87 -9.67 -13.23
N LYS A 130 21.84 -10.40 -12.68
CA LYS A 130 21.82 -11.88 -12.73
C LYS A 130 20.49 -12.39 -12.18
N PRO A 131 19.91 -13.44 -12.77
CA PRO A 131 18.67 -14.01 -12.29
C PRO A 131 18.83 -14.42 -10.82
N ALA A 132 17.79 -14.21 -10.03
CA ALA A 132 17.77 -14.66 -8.65
C ALA A 132 17.97 -16.18 -8.63
N GLN A 133 18.97 -16.66 -7.88
CA GLN A 133 19.25 -18.09 -7.79
C GLN A 133 18.01 -18.85 -7.32
N SER A 134 17.76 -20.02 -7.93
CA SER A 134 16.67 -20.89 -7.51
C SER A 134 16.85 -21.31 -6.04
N THR A 135 15.74 -21.62 -5.38
CA THR A 135 15.77 -22.12 -3.99
C THR A 135 16.63 -23.38 -3.88
N GLU A 136 16.58 -24.26 -4.89
CA GLU A 136 17.38 -25.48 -4.98
C GLU A 136 18.87 -25.19 -5.09
N GLU A 137 19.29 -24.25 -5.95
CA GLU A 137 20.70 -23.93 -6.11
C GLU A 137 21.28 -23.29 -4.84
N ARG A 138 20.51 -22.45 -4.15
CA ARG A 138 20.87 -21.91 -2.84
C ARG A 138 21.03 -23.01 -1.80
N ASN A 139 20.09 -23.96 -1.75
CA ASN A 139 20.12 -25.09 -0.84
C ASN A 139 21.31 -26.02 -1.11
N ARG A 140 21.63 -26.28 -2.39
CA ARG A 140 22.80 -27.07 -2.81
C ARG A 140 24.10 -26.43 -2.33
N LYS A 141 24.30 -25.14 -2.59
CA LYS A 141 25.49 -24.39 -2.13
C LYS A 141 25.59 -24.34 -0.60
N ALA A 142 24.46 -24.27 0.11
CA ALA A 142 24.45 -24.31 1.57
C ALA A 142 24.92 -25.68 2.11
N ARG A 143 24.41 -26.78 1.55
CA ARG A 143 24.83 -28.15 1.90
C ARG A 143 26.30 -28.39 1.61
N GLU A 144 26.79 -27.89 0.47
CA GLU A 144 28.20 -28.02 0.09
C GLU A 144 29.13 -27.28 1.07
N ARG A 145 28.78 -26.06 1.47
CA ARG A 145 29.51 -25.30 2.49
C ARG A 145 29.52 -26.03 3.84
N GLU A 146 28.39 -26.64 4.21
CA GLU A 146 28.31 -27.43 5.44
C GLU A 146 29.19 -28.68 5.36
N ARG A 147 29.17 -29.41 4.24
CA ARG A 147 30.05 -30.56 3.98
C ARG A 147 31.52 -30.16 4.09
N GLN A 148 31.93 -29.05 3.48
CA GLN A 148 33.31 -28.55 3.57
C GLN A 148 33.71 -28.21 5.01
N ARG A 149 32.81 -27.67 5.83
CA ARG A 149 33.06 -27.39 7.25
C ARG A 149 33.20 -28.65 8.10
N ARG A 150 32.51 -29.74 7.73
CA ARG A 150 32.64 -31.04 8.42
C ARG A 150 33.94 -31.75 8.06
N LEU A 151 34.37 -31.64 6.81
CA LEU A 151 35.61 -32.26 6.33
C LEU A 151 36.87 -31.53 6.79
N ASP A 152 36.78 -30.22 7.07
CA ASP A 152 37.90 -29.38 7.47
C ASP A 152 37.54 -28.59 8.74
N PRO A 153 37.87 -29.12 9.94
CA PRO A 153 37.63 -28.46 11.22
C PRO A 153 38.27 -27.08 11.34
N ALA A 154 39.42 -26.86 10.68
CA ALA A 154 40.14 -25.59 10.71
C ALA A 154 39.35 -24.48 10.00
N LYS A 155 38.69 -24.79 8.88
CA LYS A 155 37.73 -23.86 8.24
C LYS A 155 36.55 -23.52 9.13
N GLY A 156 36.06 -24.49 9.91
CA GLY A 156 35.01 -24.26 10.89
C GLY A 156 35.46 -23.29 11.99
N GLU A 157 36.70 -23.42 12.45
CA GLU A 157 37.28 -22.57 13.49
C GLU A 157 37.59 -21.16 12.99
N GLU A 158 38.16 -21.03 11.79
CA GLU A 158 38.40 -19.75 11.12
C GLU A 158 37.10 -18.96 10.96
N LEU A 159 36.03 -19.61 10.54
CA LEU A 159 34.72 -18.97 10.42
C LEU A 159 34.20 -18.47 11.78
N ARG A 160 34.34 -19.28 12.84
CA ARG A 160 33.97 -18.87 14.20
C ARG A 160 34.79 -17.66 14.66
N ARG A 161 36.09 -17.64 14.37
CA ARG A 161 36.98 -16.50 14.63
C ARG A 161 36.52 -15.24 13.90
N MET A 162 36.27 -15.33 12.59
CA MET A 162 35.75 -14.21 11.79
C MET A 162 34.40 -13.70 12.30
N GLN A 163 33.51 -14.60 12.71
CA GLN A 163 32.21 -14.23 13.28
C GLN A 163 32.36 -13.50 14.62
N ARG A 164 33.28 -13.94 15.49
CA ARG A 164 33.60 -13.26 16.75
C ARG A 164 34.15 -11.86 16.51
N GLU A 165 35.12 -11.72 15.61
CA GLU A 165 35.70 -10.41 15.25
C GLU A 165 34.65 -9.48 14.64
N ARG A 166 33.81 -9.99 13.73
CA ARG A 166 32.71 -9.23 13.15
C ARG A 166 31.67 -8.80 14.19
N PHE A 167 31.37 -9.67 15.15
CA PHE A 167 30.47 -9.32 16.26
C PHE A 167 31.10 -8.25 17.14
N LYS A 168 32.39 -8.36 17.45
CA LYS A 168 33.14 -7.38 18.26
C LYS A 168 33.16 -6.01 17.58
N SER A 169 33.50 -5.96 16.29
CA SER A 169 33.58 -4.72 15.52
C SER A 169 32.21 -4.06 15.26
N ASN A 170 31.12 -4.84 15.26
CA ASN A 170 29.76 -4.32 15.04
C ASN A 170 28.89 -4.36 16.31
N ARG A 171 29.47 -4.58 17.49
CA ARG A 171 28.74 -4.89 18.72
C ARG A 171 27.67 -3.86 19.03
N GLU A 172 28.04 -2.59 18.98
CA GLU A 172 27.15 -1.48 19.33
C GLU A 172 25.95 -1.38 18.38
N VAL A 173 26.20 -1.48 17.07
CA VAL A 173 25.15 -1.47 16.04
C VAL A 173 24.20 -2.66 16.21
N LEU A 174 24.75 -3.85 16.51
CA LEU A 174 23.95 -5.06 16.73
C LEU A 174 23.07 -4.94 17.98
N LEU A 175 23.61 -4.41 19.08
CA LEU A 175 22.88 -4.17 20.31
C LEU A 175 21.79 -3.11 20.11
N GLN A 176 22.08 -2.03 19.39
CA GLN A 176 21.10 -0.99 19.08
C GLN A 176 19.96 -1.54 18.22
N ARG A 177 20.28 -2.33 17.19
CA ARG A 177 19.28 -3.02 16.38
C ARG A 177 18.42 -3.97 17.21
N GLN A 178 19.01 -4.70 18.16
CA GLN A 178 18.27 -5.58 19.05
C GLN A 178 17.31 -4.78 19.97
N ARG A 179 17.77 -3.66 20.52
CA ARG A 179 16.93 -2.76 21.33
C ARG A 179 15.76 -2.20 20.52
N ASP A 180 16.02 -1.76 19.29
CA ASP A 180 14.99 -1.29 18.37
C ASP A 180 13.97 -2.39 18.03
N TYR A 181 14.45 -3.61 17.77
CA TYR A 181 13.58 -4.75 17.52
C TYR A 181 12.69 -5.05 18.74
N ASN A 182 13.27 -5.10 19.94
CA ASN A 182 12.51 -5.34 21.18
C ASN A 182 11.47 -4.25 21.43
N ARG A 183 11.83 -2.98 21.20
CA ARG A 183 10.92 -1.83 21.34
C ARG A 183 9.74 -1.91 20.37
N ARG A 184 9.99 -2.31 19.11
CA ARG A 184 8.95 -2.43 18.07
C ARG A 184 8.11 -3.70 18.19
N ASN A 185 8.63 -4.75 18.85
CA ASN A 185 7.98 -6.07 18.91
C ASN A 185 7.76 -6.58 20.36
N PRO A 186 7.16 -5.78 21.26
CA PRO A 186 7.06 -6.12 22.68
C PRO A 186 6.19 -7.37 22.93
N GLU A 187 5.19 -7.62 22.09
CA GLU A 187 4.32 -8.82 22.19
C GLU A 187 5.10 -10.10 21.91
N LYS A 188 5.84 -10.12 20.81
CA LYS A 188 6.64 -11.27 20.40
C LYS A 188 7.73 -11.60 21.43
N ILE A 189 8.34 -10.58 22.04
CA ILE A 189 9.32 -10.78 23.12
C ILE A 189 8.64 -11.35 24.38
N ARG A 190 7.45 -10.86 24.76
CA ARG A 190 6.69 -11.42 25.89
C ARG A 190 6.34 -12.89 25.68
N GLU A 191 5.84 -13.23 24.50
CA GLU A 191 5.53 -14.61 24.13
C GLU A 191 6.79 -15.52 24.19
N GLN A 192 7.91 -15.08 23.60
CA GLN A 192 9.16 -15.82 23.65
C GLN A 192 9.68 -16.03 25.07
N ASN A 193 9.57 -15.01 25.92
CA ASN A 193 9.96 -15.08 27.33
C ASN A 193 9.05 -16.03 28.11
N ALA A 194 7.73 -15.99 27.87
CA ALA A 194 6.77 -16.90 28.48
C ALA A 194 7.08 -18.37 28.12
N ARG A 195 7.28 -18.66 26.83
CA ARG A 195 7.69 -20.00 26.36
C ARG A 195 9.03 -20.45 26.94
N SER A 196 10.00 -19.55 27.05
CA SER A 196 11.32 -19.88 27.62
C SER A 196 11.23 -20.15 29.13
N ARG A 197 10.39 -19.41 29.85
CA ARG A 197 10.12 -19.64 31.27
C ARG A 197 9.40 -20.98 31.48
N ALA A 198 8.38 -21.27 30.67
CA ALA A 198 7.67 -22.55 30.68
C ALA A 198 8.62 -23.74 30.54
N ARG A 199 9.50 -23.70 29.51
CA ARG A 199 10.52 -24.74 29.30
C ARG A 199 11.48 -24.92 30.46
N ARG A 200 11.97 -23.82 31.06
CA ARG A 200 12.90 -23.89 32.21
C ARG A 200 12.26 -24.48 33.46
N LEU A 201 10.97 -24.22 33.64
CA LEU A 201 10.21 -24.70 34.79
C LEU A 201 9.58 -26.08 34.54
N GLN A 202 9.83 -26.69 33.37
CA GLN A 202 9.26 -27.98 32.94
C GLN A 202 7.74 -28.06 33.18
N VAL A 203 7.05 -26.95 33.00
CA VAL A 203 5.60 -26.87 33.22
C VAL A 203 4.91 -27.60 32.08
N GLU A 204 4.02 -28.53 32.43
CA GLU A 204 3.22 -29.28 31.49
C GLU A 204 2.29 -28.36 30.68
N GLY A 205 2.13 -28.65 29.39
CA GLY A 205 1.25 -27.92 28.49
C GLY A 205 1.88 -26.68 27.84
N GLU A 206 1.20 -26.17 26.81
CA GLU A 206 1.53 -24.91 26.13
C GLU A 206 0.24 -24.20 25.71
N TYR A 207 0.28 -22.86 25.67
CA TYR A 207 -0.75 -22.04 25.06
C TYR A 207 -0.14 -21.09 24.03
N THR A 208 -0.91 -20.76 23.00
CA THR A 208 -0.52 -19.88 21.90
C THR A 208 -1.23 -18.53 21.99
N GLY A 209 -0.76 -17.54 21.22
CA GLY A 209 -1.50 -16.28 21.07
C GLY A 209 -2.94 -16.44 20.54
N SER A 210 -3.21 -17.51 19.79
CA SER A 210 -4.57 -17.83 19.31
C SER A 210 -5.45 -18.40 20.43
N ASP A 211 -4.88 -19.12 21.39
CA ASP A 211 -5.60 -19.55 22.61
C ASP A 211 -5.97 -18.33 23.45
N LEU A 212 -5.04 -17.39 23.66
CA LEU A 212 -5.32 -16.15 24.40
C LEU A 212 -6.44 -15.32 23.77
N LYS A 213 -6.51 -15.26 22.43
CA LYS A 213 -7.61 -14.58 21.74
C LYS A 213 -8.95 -15.28 21.98
N ARG A 214 -8.99 -16.61 21.96
CA ARG A 214 -10.19 -17.39 22.26
C ARG A 214 -10.66 -17.17 23.70
N ILE A 215 -9.73 -17.21 24.66
CA ILE A 215 -10.04 -16.96 26.08
C ILE A 215 -10.54 -15.52 26.27
N LEU A 216 -9.92 -14.52 25.64
CA LEU A 216 -10.35 -13.13 25.70
C LEU A 216 -11.79 -12.93 25.19
N ILE A 217 -12.13 -13.57 24.07
CA ILE A 217 -13.49 -13.53 23.50
C ILE A 217 -14.47 -14.26 24.42
N ALA A 218 -14.10 -15.44 24.93
CA ALA A 218 -14.94 -16.23 25.84
C ALA A 218 -15.21 -15.49 27.17
N GLN A 219 -14.26 -14.68 27.63
CA GLN A 219 -14.42 -13.81 28.80
C GLN A 219 -15.11 -12.47 28.49
N ASP A 220 -15.70 -12.29 27.30
CA ASP A 220 -16.41 -11.06 26.90
C ASP A 220 -15.55 -9.78 27.09
N PHE A 221 -14.25 -9.89 26.79
CA PHE A 221 -13.28 -8.81 27.00
C PHE A 221 -13.28 -8.26 28.44
N LYS A 222 -13.57 -9.10 29.42
CA LYS A 222 -13.55 -8.75 30.85
C LYS A 222 -12.46 -9.50 31.60
N CYS A 223 -11.92 -8.85 32.63
CA CYS A 223 -11.02 -9.48 33.58
C CYS A 223 -11.76 -10.62 34.29
N PHE A 224 -11.16 -11.81 34.31
CA PHE A 224 -11.73 -12.98 34.97
C PHE A 224 -12.03 -12.74 36.45
N TYR A 225 -11.17 -11.97 37.12
CA TYR A 225 -11.19 -11.80 38.57
C TYR A 225 -12.04 -10.64 39.09
N CYS A 226 -12.13 -9.51 38.38
CA CYS A 226 -12.98 -8.39 38.81
C CYS A 226 -14.24 -8.25 37.97
N GLY A 227 -14.22 -8.67 36.70
CA GLY A 227 -15.31 -8.48 35.74
C GLY A 227 -15.23 -7.16 34.96
N ASP A 228 -14.25 -6.30 35.26
CA ASP A 228 -14.07 -5.05 34.54
C ASP A 228 -13.57 -5.28 33.11
N VAL A 229 -14.01 -4.41 32.20
CA VAL A 229 -13.63 -4.48 30.78
C VAL A 229 -12.12 -4.26 30.62
N VAL A 230 -11.45 -5.23 30.02
CA VAL A 230 -10.07 -5.09 29.58
C VAL A 230 -10.03 -4.58 28.14
N LYS A 231 -9.27 -3.51 27.89
CA LYS A 231 -9.17 -2.96 26.53
C LYS A 231 -8.57 -3.99 25.58
N ASN A 232 -9.07 -4.05 24.35
CA ASN A 232 -8.53 -4.90 23.29
C ASN A 232 -7.21 -4.33 22.71
N ALA A 233 -6.22 -4.17 23.60
CA ALA A 233 -4.85 -3.78 23.29
C ALA A 233 -3.93 -4.67 24.13
N SER A 234 -2.88 -5.21 23.51
CA SER A 234 -2.01 -6.22 24.13
C SER A 234 -1.27 -5.78 25.41
N ARG A 235 -1.34 -4.52 25.80
CA ARG A 235 -0.79 -3.98 27.05
C ARG A 235 -1.83 -3.77 28.16
N ALA A 236 -3.12 -3.95 27.87
CA ALA A 236 -4.19 -3.67 28.82
C ALA A 236 -4.58 -4.87 29.68
N TRP A 237 -4.14 -6.07 29.33
CA TRP A 237 -4.43 -7.31 30.06
C TRP A 237 -3.27 -8.29 30.01
N HIS A 238 -3.24 -9.18 31.00
CA HIS A 238 -2.20 -10.16 31.23
C HIS A 238 -2.81 -11.57 31.17
N ALA A 239 -2.07 -12.53 30.63
CA ALA A 239 -2.40 -13.95 30.79
C ALA A 239 -1.92 -14.39 32.18
N ASP A 240 -2.85 -14.81 33.03
CA ASP A 240 -2.56 -15.32 34.37
C ASP A 240 -2.83 -16.81 34.44
N HIS A 241 -2.06 -17.51 35.26
CA HIS A 241 -2.31 -18.89 35.61
C HIS A 241 -3.33 -18.95 36.74
N PHE A 242 -4.51 -19.53 36.50
CA PHE A 242 -5.55 -19.64 37.51
C PHE A 242 -5.02 -20.35 38.77
N ILE A 243 -4.45 -21.54 38.59
CA ILE A 243 -3.54 -22.18 39.54
C ILE A 243 -2.11 -21.76 39.22
N PRO A 244 -1.39 -21.05 40.11
CA PRO A 244 -0.03 -20.62 39.83
C PRO A 244 0.92 -21.80 39.55
N VAL A 245 1.84 -21.63 38.60
CA VAL A 245 2.88 -22.64 38.30
C VAL A 245 3.66 -23.07 39.55
N ALA A 246 3.96 -22.12 40.45
CA ALA A 246 4.66 -22.41 41.71
C ALA A 246 3.87 -23.29 42.69
N ARG A 247 2.58 -23.53 42.42
CA ARG A 247 1.66 -24.38 43.18
C ARG A 247 1.17 -25.57 42.35
N GLY A 248 1.89 -25.94 41.28
CA GLY A 248 1.58 -27.10 40.44
C GLY A 248 0.65 -26.84 39.25
N GLY A 249 0.33 -25.58 38.94
CA GLY A 249 -0.50 -25.25 37.78
C GLY A 249 0.21 -25.47 36.44
N THR A 250 -0.55 -25.93 35.44
CA THR A 250 -0.09 -26.21 34.08
C THR A 250 -0.11 -24.97 33.17
N ASN A 251 0.48 -25.06 31.98
CA ASN A 251 0.40 -24.09 30.90
C ASN A 251 -0.68 -24.46 29.86
N HIS A 252 -1.55 -25.42 30.16
CA HIS A 252 -2.67 -25.71 29.28
C HIS A 252 -3.64 -24.53 29.26
N PRO A 253 -4.30 -24.25 28.11
CA PRO A 253 -5.22 -23.12 27.98
C PRO A 253 -6.37 -23.08 29.00
N ASP A 254 -6.74 -24.21 29.59
CA ASP A 254 -7.75 -24.36 30.65
C ASP A 254 -7.30 -23.75 32.00
N ASN A 255 -6.01 -23.73 32.29
CA ASN A 255 -5.42 -23.07 33.46
C ASN A 255 -5.04 -21.60 33.20
N ILE A 256 -5.37 -21.04 32.02
CA ILE A 256 -5.04 -19.67 31.65
C ILE A 256 -6.29 -18.79 31.63
N VAL A 257 -6.21 -17.64 32.31
CA VAL A 257 -7.27 -16.63 32.32
C VAL A 257 -6.73 -15.27 31.91
N ILE A 258 -7.60 -14.41 31.38
CA ILE A 258 -7.26 -13.01 31.10
C ILE A 258 -7.58 -12.16 32.32
N ALA A 259 -6.58 -11.46 32.85
CA ALA A 259 -6.71 -10.61 34.03
C ALA A 259 -6.21 -9.19 33.73
N CYS A 260 -6.82 -8.18 34.38
CA CYS A 260 -6.24 -6.85 34.42
C CYS A 260 -4.92 -6.85 35.23
N ALA A 261 -4.08 -5.84 35.01
CA ALA A 261 -2.79 -5.72 35.68
C ALA A 261 -2.94 -5.74 37.21
N ASP A 262 -3.92 -5.00 37.75
CA ASP A 262 -4.13 -4.87 39.20
C ASP A 262 -4.50 -6.20 39.86
N CYS A 263 -5.44 -6.94 39.27
CA CYS A 263 -5.85 -8.25 39.78
C CYS A 263 -4.71 -9.27 39.68
N ASN A 264 -4.04 -9.33 38.53
CA ASN A 264 -2.92 -10.26 38.30
C ASN A 264 -1.76 -9.99 39.28
N LEU A 265 -1.40 -8.72 39.49
CA LEU A 265 -0.33 -8.34 40.42
C LEU A 265 -0.73 -8.58 41.88
N SER A 266 -1.98 -8.29 42.25
CA SER A 266 -2.49 -8.50 43.60
C SER A 266 -2.59 -9.99 43.97
N LYS A 267 -3.02 -10.86 43.04
CA LYS A 267 -3.06 -12.32 43.22
C LYS A 267 -1.65 -12.91 43.34
N GLY A 268 -0.76 -12.54 42.42
CA GLY A 268 0.61 -13.04 42.40
C GLY A 268 0.69 -14.57 42.36
N LYS A 269 1.32 -15.16 43.39
CA LYS A 269 1.50 -16.62 43.51
C LYS A 269 0.45 -17.31 44.40
N LYS A 270 -0.56 -16.58 44.85
CA LYS A 270 -1.65 -17.13 45.67
C LYS A 270 -2.65 -17.89 44.80
N LEU A 271 -3.25 -18.92 45.37
CA LEU A 271 -4.42 -19.57 44.78
C LEU A 271 -5.61 -18.58 44.80
N PRO A 272 -6.55 -18.68 43.85
CA PRO A 272 -7.71 -17.77 43.78
C PRO A 272 -8.47 -17.67 45.11
N TRP A 273 -8.64 -18.81 45.79
CA TRP A 273 -9.30 -18.91 47.10
C TRP A 273 -8.45 -18.44 48.28
N GLU A 274 -7.12 -18.39 48.16
CA GLU A 274 -6.26 -17.74 49.17
C GLU A 274 -6.26 -16.21 49.02
N TRP A 275 -6.58 -15.70 47.82
CA TRP A 275 -6.52 -14.28 47.51
C TRP A 275 -7.88 -13.56 47.63
N ARG A 276 -8.97 -14.20 47.19
CA ARG A 276 -10.34 -13.68 47.25
C ARG A 276 -11.33 -14.82 47.57
N PRO A 277 -11.31 -15.35 48.81
CA PRO A 277 -12.14 -16.49 49.20
C PRO A 277 -13.64 -16.23 49.04
N GLU A 278 -14.08 -14.97 49.18
CA GLU A 278 -15.49 -14.59 49.05
C GLU A 278 -16.01 -14.75 47.62
N ARG A 279 -15.14 -14.60 46.62
CA ARG A 279 -15.48 -14.76 45.20
C ARG A 279 -15.10 -16.13 44.65
N PHE A 280 -14.03 -16.71 45.20
CA PHE A 280 -13.51 -18.01 44.81
C PHE A 280 -13.43 -18.87 46.07
N PRO A 281 -14.52 -19.54 46.48
CA PRO A 281 -14.45 -20.43 47.63
C PRO A 281 -13.44 -21.55 47.36
N PRO A 282 -12.77 -22.07 48.41
CA PRO A 282 -11.86 -23.19 48.24
C PRO A 282 -12.63 -24.38 47.62
N PRO A 283 -11.97 -25.21 46.79
CA PRO A 283 -12.60 -26.41 46.29
C PRO A 283 -13.05 -27.26 47.48
N THR A 284 -14.35 -27.48 47.62
CA THR A 284 -14.84 -28.47 48.58
C THR A 284 -14.39 -29.85 48.09
N GLU A 285 -13.96 -30.75 48.98
CA GLU A 285 -13.37 -32.08 48.70
C GLU A 285 -14.22 -33.03 47.80
N ARG A 286 -15.35 -32.58 47.28
CA ARG A 286 -16.23 -33.34 46.37
C ARG A 286 -16.06 -32.89 44.93
N PHE A 287 -14.91 -33.19 44.36
CA PHE A 287 -14.77 -33.47 42.94
C PHE A 287 -13.98 -34.75 42.79
N THR A 288 -14.60 -35.87 43.17
CA THR A 288 -14.27 -37.16 42.58
C THR A 288 -14.98 -37.26 41.23
N PRO A 289 -14.29 -37.71 40.16
CA PRO A 289 -14.85 -37.82 38.82
C PRO A 289 -16.04 -38.79 38.74
#